data_AF-A0A0H3NKE7-F1
#
_entry.id   AF-A0A0H3NKE7-F1
#
_cell.length_a   1.000
_cell.length_b   1.000
_cell.length_c   1.000
_cell.angle_alpha   90.00
_cell.angle_beta   90.00
_cell.angle_gamma   90.00
#
_symmetry.space_group_name_H-M   'P 1'
#
loop_
_entity.id
_entity.type
_entity.pdbx_description
1 polymer ?
#
loop_
_entity_poly.entity_id
_entity_poly.type
_entity_poly.pdbx_seq_one_letter_code
_entity_poly.pdbx_strand_id
1 'polypeptide(L)'
;MFKAANVTYQNGEIDLIMRDGDTWVFVEVRFRRNALFGGAAASVTYSKQQRLLRAATIWLAQRNACFATTPCRFDVFAITGSELEWLPNAFNAD
;
A
#
# COMPACT_ATOMS: atom_id res chain seq x y z
N MET A 1 11.35 5.95 -6.46
CA MET A 1 11.56 7.25 -5.79
C MET A 1 10.49 7.49 -4.73
N PHE A 2 10.89 7.85 -3.51
CA PHE A 2 9.99 8.24 -2.43
C PHE A 2 9.19 9.51 -2.75
N LYS A 3 7.93 9.60 -2.30
CA LYS A 3 7.07 10.78 -2.49
C LYS A 3 6.45 11.29 -1.19
N ALA A 4 5.98 10.40 -0.32
CA ALA A 4 5.43 10.77 0.98
C ALA A 4 5.40 9.56 1.93
N ALA A 5 5.27 9.82 3.22
CA ALA A 5 5.07 8.82 4.27
C ALA A 5 3.94 9.26 5.21
N ASN A 6 3.30 8.30 5.86
CA ASN A 6 2.26 8.48 6.88
C ASN A 6 1.14 9.44 6.40
N VAL A 7 0.59 9.17 5.21
CA VAL A 7 -0.44 10.01 4.59
C VAL A 7 -1.81 9.56 5.07
N THR A 8 -2.55 10.49 5.67
CA THR A 8 -3.87 10.21 6.25
C THR A 8 -4.96 11.03 5.57
N TYR A 9 -6.08 10.37 5.26
CA TYR A 9 -7.31 10.97 4.78
C TYR A 9 -8.49 10.51 5.66
N GLN A 10 -9.67 11.11 5.44
CA GLN A 10 -10.87 10.65 6.11
C GLN A 10 -11.15 9.19 5.71
N ASN A 11 -11.06 8.27 6.69
CA ASN A 11 -11.24 6.83 6.53
C ASN A 11 -10.19 6.08 5.70
N GLY A 12 -8.97 6.61 5.55
CA GLY A 12 -7.89 5.92 4.83
C GLY A 12 -6.51 6.40 5.26
N GLU A 13 -5.53 5.50 5.25
CA GLU A 13 -4.13 5.81 5.52
C GLU A 13 -3.23 5.06 4.54
N ILE A 14 -2.07 5.63 4.22
CA ILE A 14 -1.01 5.00 3.43
C ILE A 14 0.32 5.25 4.12
N ASP A 15 1.05 4.19 4.45
CA ASP A 15 2.33 4.30 5.15
C ASP A 15 3.42 4.92 4.28
N LEU A 16 3.57 4.46 3.03
CA LEU A 16 4.50 5.06 2.08
C LEU A 16 3.87 5.21 0.70
N ILE A 17 4.17 6.32 0.06
CA ILE A 17 3.84 6.57 -1.34
C ILE A 17 5.14 6.74 -2.10
N MET A 18 5.29 5.95 -3.15
CA MET A 18 6.48 5.92 -3.99
C MET A 18 6.09 6.02 -5.47
N ARG A 19 7.10 6.27 -6.29
CA ARG A 19 7.04 6.23 -7.76
C ARG A 19 8.05 5.22 -8.29
N ASP A 20 7.60 4.34 -9.18
CA ASP A 20 8.43 3.39 -9.91
C ASP A 20 8.22 3.62 -11.41
N GLY A 21 9.08 4.43 -12.02
CA GLY A 21 8.81 5.04 -13.33
C GLY A 21 7.44 5.73 -13.35
N ASP A 22 6.60 5.32 -14.31
CA ASP A 22 5.23 5.82 -14.50
C ASP A 22 4.17 5.12 -13.64
N THR A 23 4.58 4.28 -12.70
CA THR A 23 3.70 3.61 -11.73
C THR A 23 3.69 4.33 -10.38
N TRP A 24 2.50 4.60 -9.82
CA TRP A 24 2.35 4.93 -8.40
C TRP A 24 2.38 3.66 -7.57
N VAL A 25 3.17 3.67 -6.50
CA VAL A 25 3.28 2.54 -5.58
C VAL A 25 2.80 2.98 -4.21
N PHE A 26 1.71 2.38 -3.75
CA PHE A 26 1.13 2.61 -2.43
C PHE A 26 1.52 1.44 -1.53
N VAL A 27 2.19 1.73 -0.43
CA VAL A 27 2.82 0.70 0.39
C VAL A 27 2.22 0.72 1.79
N GLU A 28 1.85 -0.47 2.26
CA GLU A 28 1.53 -0.75 3.67
C GLU A 28 2.74 -1.42 4.32
N VAL A 29 3.11 -0.98 5.53
CA VAL A 29 4.18 -1.57 6.34
C VAL A 29 3.57 -2.33 7.52
N ARG A 30 3.90 -3.61 7.65
CA ARG A 30 3.34 -4.50 8.68
C ARG A 30 4.42 -5.06 9.57
N PHE A 31 4.41 -4.67 10.84
CA PHE A 31 5.23 -5.32 11.87
C PHE A 31 4.50 -6.53 12.47
N ARG A 32 5.20 -7.66 12.53
CA ARG A 32 4.70 -8.92 13.08
C ARG A 32 5.58 -9.37 14.23
N ARG A 33 4.94 -9.92 15.27
CA ARG A 33 5.64 -10.49 16.41
C ARG A 33 6.21 -11.87 16.08
N ASN A 34 5.45 -12.70 15.35
CA ASN A 34 5.78 -14.09 15.03
C ASN A 34 5.33 -14.43 13.59
N ALA A 35 6.05 -15.29 12.87
CA ALA A 35 5.72 -15.69 11.49
C ALA A 35 4.56 -16.72 11.37
N LEU A 36 3.95 -17.13 12.48
CA LEU A 36 3.12 -18.33 12.57
C LEU A 36 1.69 -18.21 12.00
N PHE A 37 1.23 -17.04 11.58
CA PHE A 37 -0.15 -16.84 11.09
C PHE A 37 -0.19 -16.07 9.76
N GLY A 38 -0.50 -16.80 8.66
CA GLY A 38 -0.83 -16.27 7.33
C GLY A 38 0.27 -15.43 6.67
N GLY A 39 0.60 -15.66 5.41
CA GLY A 39 1.65 -14.89 4.71
C GLY A 39 1.47 -13.37 4.78
N ALA A 40 2.52 -12.59 4.50
CA ALA A 40 2.50 -11.12 4.56
C ALA A 40 1.29 -10.48 3.84
N ALA A 41 0.92 -10.97 2.65
CA ALA A 41 -0.27 -10.55 1.91
C ALA A 41 -1.58 -10.81 2.68
N ALA A 42 -1.72 -11.97 3.34
CA ALA A 42 -2.92 -12.32 4.09
C ALA A 42 -3.16 -11.40 5.31
N SER A 43 -2.15 -10.65 5.76
CA SER A 43 -2.35 -9.65 6.83
C SER A 43 -2.95 -8.33 6.35
N VAL A 44 -3.02 -8.06 5.05
CA VAL A 44 -3.79 -6.92 4.55
C VAL A 44 -5.22 -7.40 4.34
N THR A 45 -6.00 -7.34 5.42
CA THR A 45 -7.41 -7.72 5.42
C THR A 45 -8.18 -6.93 4.36
N TYR A 46 -9.30 -7.48 3.88
CA TYR A 46 -10.17 -6.78 2.94
C TYR A 46 -10.54 -5.36 3.41
N SER A 47 -10.84 -5.20 4.71
CA SER A 47 -11.11 -3.88 5.29
C SER A 47 -9.93 -2.90 5.17
N LYS A 48 -8.68 -3.38 5.29
CA LYS A 48 -7.49 -2.56 5.08
C LYS A 48 -7.27 -2.24 3.61
N GLN A 49 -7.46 -3.20 2.70
CA GLN A 49 -7.38 -2.97 1.26
C GLN A 49 -8.34 -1.85 0.85
N GLN A 50 -9.59 -1.89 1.31
CA GLN A 50 -10.59 -0.85 1.02
C GLN A 50 -10.19 0.54 1.56
N ARG A 51 -9.55 0.62 2.73
CA ARG A 51 -9.03 1.88 3.28
C ARG A 51 -7.87 2.44 2.45
N LEU A 52 -6.92 1.57 2.05
CA LEU A 52 -5.80 1.92 1.18
C LEU A 52 -6.27 2.39 -0.19
N LEU A 53 -7.23 1.69 -0.82
CA LEU A 53 -7.82 2.06 -2.09
C LEU A 53 -8.47 3.45 -2.04
N ARG A 54 -9.25 3.73 -0.98
CA ARG A 54 -9.85 5.06 -0.79
C ARG A 54 -8.81 6.16 -0.65
N ALA A 55 -7.79 5.93 0.17
CA ALA A 55 -6.70 6.89 0.35
C ALA A 55 -5.94 7.14 -0.97
N ALA A 56 -5.66 6.08 -1.73
CA ALA A 56 -4.98 6.16 -3.01
C ALA A 56 -5.83 6.89 -4.06
N THR A 57 -7.15 6.66 -4.11
CA THR A 57 -8.08 7.43 -4.97
C THR A 57 -7.98 8.93 -4.68
N ILE A 58 -8.01 9.32 -3.40
CA ILE A 58 -7.92 10.75 -3.02
C ILE A 58 -6.56 11.32 -3.42
N TRP A 59 -5.48 10.59 -3.16
CA TRP A 59 -4.12 11.00 -3.53
C TRP A 59 -3.95 11.24 -5.03
N LEU A 60 -4.51 10.35 -5.86
CA LEU A 60 -4.50 10.44 -7.31
C LEU A 60 -5.38 11.59 -7.81
N ALA A 61 -6.59 11.74 -7.26
CA ALA A 61 -7.52 12.79 -7.66
C ALA A 61 -6.94 14.20 -7.42
N GLN A 62 -6.22 14.40 -6.32
CA GLN A 62 -5.49 15.64 -6.02
C GLN A 62 -4.39 15.98 -7.06
N ARG A 63 -4.06 15.03 -7.94
CA ARG A 63 -3.05 15.14 -9.00
C ARG A 63 -3.65 14.97 -10.39
N ASN A 64 -4.96 15.13 -10.53
CA ASN A 64 -5.70 14.93 -11.79
C ASN A 64 -5.47 13.54 -12.41
N ALA A 65 -5.29 12.52 -11.58
CA ALA A 65 -5.06 11.14 -11.96
C ALA A 65 -6.15 10.22 -11.38
N CYS A 66 -6.30 9.03 -11.94
CA CYS A 66 -7.20 7.99 -11.41
C CYS A 66 -6.68 6.59 -11.79
N PHE A 67 -7.22 5.55 -11.15
CA PHE A 67 -6.81 4.17 -11.42
C PHE A 67 -7.03 3.73 -12.87
N ALA A 68 -8.03 4.29 -13.56
CA ALA A 68 -8.34 3.92 -14.94
C ALA A 68 -7.28 4.39 -15.95
N THR A 69 -6.53 5.45 -15.64
CA THR A 69 -5.58 6.07 -16.58
C THR A 69 -4.15 6.06 -16.06
N THR A 70 -3.92 5.59 -14.84
CA THR A 70 -2.63 5.69 -14.17
C THR A 70 -2.20 4.33 -13.62
N PRO A 71 -1.06 3.78 -14.04
CA PRO A 71 -0.54 2.55 -13.48
C PRO A 71 -0.34 2.70 -11.98
N CYS A 72 -0.91 1.77 -11.22
CA CYS A 72 -0.83 1.75 -9.77
C CYS A 72 -0.51 0.34 -9.29
N ARG A 73 0.23 0.26 -8.19
CA ARG A 73 0.60 -0.97 -7.53
C ARG A 73 0.45 -0.81 -6.01
N PHE A 74 -0.06 -1.84 -5.35
CA PHE A 74 -0.14 -1.89 -3.89
C PHE A 74 0.87 -2.90 -3.36
N ASP A 75 1.85 -2.41 -2.63
CA ASP A 75 2.93 -3.23 -2.06
C ASP A 75 2.76 -3.40 -0.56
N VAL A 76 3.34 -4.47 -0.03
CA VAL A 76 3.44 -4.70 1.41
C VAL A 76 4.89 -4.94 1.78
N PHE A 77 5.38 -4.20 2.77
CA PHE A 77 6.59 -4.57 3.50
C PHE A 77 6.18 -5.24 4.81
N ALA A 78 6.50 -6.53 4.97
CA ALA A 78 6.30 -7.23 6.22
C ALA A 78 7.62 -7.37 6.97
N ILE A 79 7.60 -6.96 8.24
CA ILE A 79 8.76 -6.96 9.12
C ILE A 79 8.50 -7.97 10.24
N THR A 80 9.35 -8.99 10.34
CA THR A 80 9.30 -9.99 11.42
C THR A 80 10.65 -10.03 12.11
N GLY A 81 10.73 -9.51 13.34
CA GLY A 81 12.03 -9.30 13.99
C GLY A 81 12.91 -8.37 13.17
N SER A 82 14.06 -8.85 12.71
CA SER A 82 14.99 -8.13 11.82
C SER A 82 14.82 -8.47 10.34
N GLU A 83 13.92 -9.38 9.99
CA GLU A 83 13.68 -9.78 8.60
C GLU A 83 12.66 -8.85 7.94
N LEU A 84 12.97 -8.42 6.73
CA LEU A 84 12.09 -7.62 5.87
C LEU A 84 11.73 -8.44 4.63
N GLU A 85 10.44 -8.66 4.43
CA GLU A 85 9.86 -9.25 3.23
C GLU A 85 9.15 -8.15 2.43
N TRP A 86 9.47 -8.04 1.14
CA TRP A 86 8.77 -7.15 0.22
C TRP A 86 7.86 -7.96 -0.70
N LEU A 87 6.57 -7.66 -0.64
CA LEU A 87 5.56 -8.22 -1.51
C LEU A 87 5.07 -7.17 -2.50
N PRO A 88 5.57 -7.17 -3.75
CA PRO A 88 5.03 -6.31 -4.79
C PRO A 88 3.66 -6.82 -5.26
N ASN A 89 2.75 -5.89 -5.62
CA ASN A 89 1.38 -6.22 -6.07
C ASN A 89 0.65 -7.17 -5.10
N ALA A 90 0.74 -6.88 -3.79
CA ALA A 90 0.16 -7.72 -2.74
C ALA A 90 -1.37 -7.84 -2.85
N PHE A 91 -2.03 -6.85 -3.47
CA PHE A 91 -3.43 -6.88 -3.87
C PHE A 91 -3.69 -5.89 -5.01
N ASN A 92 -4.85 -6.02 -5.66
CA ASN A 92 -5.31 -5.14 -6.72
C ASN A 92 -6.54 -4.34 -6.30
N ALA A 93 -6.89 -3.34 -7.11
CA ALA A 93 -8.06 -2.50 -6.92
C ALA A 93 -9.37 -3.10 -7.48
N ASP A 94 -9.37 -4.39 -7.85
CA ASP A 94 -10.48 -5.09 -8.52
C ASP A 94 -11.79 -5.07 -7.70
#